data_AF-A0A533VQD7-F1
#
_entry.id   AF-A0A533VQD7-F1
#
_cell.length_a   1.000
_cell.length_b   1.000
_cell.length_c   1.000
_cell.angle_alpha   90.00
_cell.angle_beta   90.00
_cell.angle_gamma   90.00
#
_symmetry.space_group_name_H-M   'P 1'
#
loop_
_entity.id
_entity.type
_entity.pdbx_description
1 polymer ?
#
loop_
_entity_poly.entity_id
_entity_poly.type
_entity_poly.pdbx_seq_one_letter_code
_entity_poly.pdbx_strand_id
1 'polypeptide(L)'
;YDGKNLLTGDTLFIGGWGRTDLPGGSAEKLFASLHGSIMKLPHRTVIYPGHDYGAVTHRTLGEEARKNKGLLASDLKSFLRLSA
;
A
#
# COMPACT_ATOMS: atom_id res chain seq x y z
N TYR A 1 4.49 -12.66 4.80
CA TYR A 1 5.05 -11.89 5.92
C TYR A 1 5.85 -12.85 6.79
N ASP A 2 7.10 -12.55 7.08
CA ASP A 2 7.99 -13.42 7.87
C ASP A 2 8.26 -12.87 9.30
N GLY A 3 7.51 -11.84 9.73
CA GLY A 3 7.77 -11.14 11.00
C GLY A 3 8.65 -9.89 10.87
N LYS A 4 9.28 -9.68 9.71
CA LYS A 4 10.14 -8.51 9.42
C LYS A 4 9.93 -7.93 8.03
N ASN A 5 9.65 -8.78 7.05
CA ASN A 5 9.53 -8.47 5.63
C ASN A 5 8.14 -8.87 5.13
N LEU A 6 7.56 -8.03 4.28
CA LEU A 6 6.27 -8.28 3.62
C LEU A 6 6.43 -8.14 2.11
N LEU A 7 6.12 -9.23 1.38
CA LEU A 7 5.86 -9.16 -0.05
C LEU A 7 4.43 -8.65 -0.25
N THR A 8 4.26 -7.50 -0.90
CA THR A 8 2.94 -6.85 -1.07
C THR A 8 2.32 -7.08 -2.44
N GLY A 9 3.07 -7.63 -3.40
CA GLY A 9 2.62 -7.75 -4.78
C GLY A 9 2.15 -6.39 -5.29
N ASP A 10 0.95 -6.35 -5.86
CA ASP A 10 0.33 -5.12 -6.35
C ASP A 10 -0.59 -4.43 -5.35
N THR A 11 -0.62 -4.89 -4.09
CA THR A 11 -1.45 -4.22 -3.07
C THR A 11 -0.84 -2.88 -2.66
N LEU A 12 0.47 -2.85 -2.42
CA LEU A 12 1.20 -1.65 -2.00
C LEU A 12 2.51 -1.57 -2.78
N PHE A 13 2.75 -0.41 -3.39
CA PHE A 13 4.00 -0.06 -4.06
C PHE A 13 4.78 0.97 -3.23
N ILE A 14 6.06 1.17 -3.55
CA ILE A 14 6.81 2.30 -3.00
C ILE A 14 6.23 3.60 -3.59
N GLY A 15 5.57 4.40 -2.75
CA GLY A 15 4.93 5.65 -3.14
C GLY A 15 3.57 5.52 -3.87
N GLY A 16 3.05 4.31 -4.07
CA GLY A 16 1.79 4.07 -4.78
C GLY A 16 1.06 2.80 -4.32
N TRP A 17 0.04 2.38 -5.09
CA TRP A 17 -0.75 1.17 -4.87
C TRP A 17 -1.26 0.65 -6.22
N GLY A 18 -1.71 -0.62 -6.26
CA GLY A 18 -2.24 -1.23 -7.47
C GLY A 18 -3.53 -0.61 -7.98
N ARG A 19 -3.73 -0.65 -9.29
CA ARG A 19 -4.98 -0.23 -9.94
C ARG A 19 -6.13 -1.18 -9.60
N THR A 20 -7.35 -0.66 -9.61
CA THR A 20 -8.56 -1.43 -9.26
C THR A 20 -9.70 -1.32 -10.27
N ASP A 21 -9.41 -0.79 -11.46
CA ASP A 21 -10.36 -0.49 -12.53
C ASP A 21 -10.55 -1.65 -13.54
N LEU A 22 -9.71 -2.69 -13.45
CA LEU A 22 -9.84 -3.91 -14.27
C LEU A 22 -10.87 -4.89 -13.66
N PRO A 23 -11.41 -5.84 -14.46
CA PRO A 23 -12.38 -6.82 -13.97
C PRO A 23 -11.90 -7.55 -12.71
N GLY A 24 -12.75 -7.55 -11.67
CA GLY A 24 -12.44 -8.14 -10.36
C GLY A 24 -11.71 -7.20 -9.39
N GLY A 25 -11.27 -6.03 -9.84
CA GLY A 25 -10.70 -4.98 -8.99
C GLY A 25 -11.75 -4.32 -8.07
N SER A 26 -11.30 -3.88 -6.88
CA SER A 26 -12.14 -3.13 -5.95
C SER A 26 -11.29 -2.21 -5.08
N ALA A 27 -11.47 -0.90 -5.25
CA ALA A 27 -10.78 0.12 -4.44
C ALA A 27 -11.12 0.01 -2.96
N GLU A 28 -12.34 -0.42 -2.62
CA GLU A 28 -12.79 -0.64 -1.24
C GLU A 28 -12.04 -1.80 -0.58
N LYS A 29 -11.90 -2.94 -1.28
CA LYS A 29 -11.11 -4.08 -0.80
C LYS A 29 -9.63 -3.75 -0.69
N LEU A 30 -9.11 -2.96 -1.62
CA LEU A 30 -7.72 -2.49 -1.58
C LEU A 30 -7.49 -1.59 -0.36
N PHE A 31 -8.36 -0.60 -0.14
CA PHE A 31 -8.32 0.26 1.04
C PHE A 31 -8.39 -0.55 2.33
N ALA A 32 -9.32 -1.51 2.42
CA ALA A 32 -9.44 -2.40 3.58
C ALA A 32 -8.16 -3.24 3.81
N SER A 33 -7.48 -3.66 2.74
CA SER A 33 -6.22 -4.41 2.86
C SER A 33 -5.06 -3.52 3.33
N LEU A 34 -4.95 -2.32 2.76
CA LEU A 34 -3.94 -1.33 3.14
C LEU A 34 -4.09 -0.90 4.60
N HIS A 35 -5.28 -0.43 4.99
CA HIS A 35 -5.54 0.19 6.29
C HIS A 35 -5.93 -0.82 7.38
N GLY A 36 -6.65 -1.88 6.99
CA GLY A 36 -7.15 -2.90 7.91
C GLY A 36 -6.16 -4.03 8.22
N SER A 37 -5.15 -4.23 7.37
CA SER A 37 -4.17 -5.33 7.52
C SER A 37 -2.72 -4.82 7.49
N ILE A 38 -2.29 -4.18 6.40
CA ILE A 38 -0.88 -3.81 6.20
C ILE A 38 -0.42 -2.76 7.22
N MET A 39 -1.19 -1.68 7.39
CA MET A 39 -0.90 -0.60 8.33
C MET A 39 -0.90 -1.02 9.81
N LYS A 40 -1.40 -2.22 10.14
CA LYS A 40 -1.34 -2.77 11.50
C LYS A 40 -0.04 -3.49 11.82
N LEU A 41 0.83 -3.70 10.82
CA LEU A 41 2.14 -4.30 11.02
C LEU A 41 3.11 -3.30 11.68
N PRO A 42 4.18 -3.77 12.35
CA PRO A 42 5.18 -2.88 12.92
C PRO A 42 5.79 -1.94 11.87
N HIS A 43 6.01 -0.67 12.21
CA HIS A 43 6.60 0.31 11.28
C HIS A 43 7.97 -0.08 10.70
N ARG A 44 8.73 -0.92 11.41
CA ARG A 44 10.02 -1.46 10.95
C ARG A 44 9.89 -2.54 9.86
N THR A 45 8.66 -2.95 9.53
CA THR A 45 8.41 -3.96 8.50
C THR A 45 8.92 -3.45 7.17
N VAL A 46 9.74 -4.23 6.47
CA VAL A 46 10.24 -3.87 5.14
C VAL A 46 9.24 -4.35 4.09
N ILE A 47 8.81 -3.43 3.24
CA ILE A 47 7.87 -3.66 2.14
C ILE A 47 8.64 -3.96 0.86
N TYR A 48 8.31 -5.07 0.24
CA TYR A 48 8.81 -5.50 -1.07
C TYR A 48 7.63 -5.61 -2.05
N PRO A 49 7.49 -4.68 -2.99
CA PRO A 49 6.41 -4.68 -3.96
C PRO A 49 6.62 -5.72 -5.06
N GLY A 50 5.54 -6.05 -5.79
CA GLY A 50 5.60 -6.88 -7.00
C GLY A 50 6.15 -6.15 -8.22
N HIS A 51 6.03 -4.82 -8.23
CA HIS A 51 6.55 -3.92 -9.26
C HIS A 51 7.21 -2.71 -8.59
N ASP A 52 8.30 -2.23 -9.19
CA ASP A 52 8.99 -1.02 -8.77
C ASP A 52 9.09 -0.02 -9.93
N TYR A 53 8.77 1.22 -9.64
CA TYR A 53 8.79 2.35 -10.57
C TYR A 53 9.56 3.55 -9.99
N GLY A 54 10.17 3.37 -8.81
CA GLY A 54 10.83 4.42 -8.05
C GLY A 54 12.35 4.28 -8.04
N ALA A 55 12.98 5.08 -7.16
CA ALA A 55 14.44 5.08 -6.99
C ALA A 55 14.95 3.97 -6.06
N VAL A 56 14.07 3.27 -5.35
CA VAL A 56 14.43 2.22 -4.37
C VAL A 56 13.50 1.04 -4.50
N THR A 57 14.07 -0.16 -4.39
CA THR A 57 13.34 -1.43 -4.58
C THR A 57 12.51 -1.86 -3.37
N HIS A 58 12.78 -1.27 -2.20
CA HIS A 58 12.08 -1.58 -0.95
C HIS A 58 12.17 -0.40 0.02
N ARG A 59 11.24 -0.36 0.97
CA ARG A 59 11.23 0.66 2.04
C ARG A 59 10.51 0.15 3.28
N THR A 60 10.75 0.76 4.43
CA THR A 60 9.97 0.41 5.63
C THR A 60 8.52 0.91 5.53
N LEU A 61 7.59 0.16 6.12
CA LEU A 61 6.18 0.55 6.23
C LEU A 61 6.04 1.90 6.92
N GLY A 62 6.84 2.17 7.95
CA GLY A 62 6.80 3.44 8.66
C GLY A 62 7.14 4.63 7.77
N GLU A 63 8.09 4.48 6.85
CA GLU A 63 8.39 5.55 5.88
C GLU A 63 7.29 5.69 4.82
N GLU A 64 6.74 4.58 4.33
CA GLU A 64 5.62 4.60 3.39
C GLU A 64 4.37 5.25 4.02
N ALA A 65 4.07 4.93 5.28
CA ALA A 65 2.96 5.53 6.03
C ALA A 65 3.05 7.07 6.14
N ARG A 66 4.25 7.65 6.00
CA ARG A 66 4.46 9.11 6.03
C ARG A 66 4.45 9.77 4.65
N LYS A 67 4.56 9.00 3.57
CA LYS A 67 4.81 9.52 2.21
C LYS A 67 3.78 9.07 1.17
N ASN A 68 3.28 7.84 1.31
CA ASN A 68 2.40 7.22 0.35
C ASN A 68 0.99 7.81 0.48
N LYS A 69 0.49 8.45 -0.58
CA LYS A 69 -0.82 9.13 -0.56
C LYS A 69 -1.98 8.19 -0.23
N GLY A 70 -1.89 6.92 -0.63
CA GLY A 70 -2.92 5.92 -0.36
C GLY A 70 -2.96 5.51 1.11
N LEU A 71 -1.81 5.49 1.78
CA LEU A 71 -1.70 5.24 3.22
C LEU A 71 -2.03 6.48 4.06
N LEU A 72 -1.82 7.68 3.51
CA LEU A 72 -2.19 8.95 4.16
C LEU A 72 -3.68 9.27 4.08
N ALA A 73 -4.43 8.61 3.20
CA ALA A 73 -5.88 8.76 3.13
C ALA A 73 -6.54 8.31 4.44
N SER A 74 -7.18 9.23 5.16
CA SER A 74 -7.75 8.98 6.48
C SER A 74 -9.02 8.14 6.47
N ASP A 75 -9.67 8.02 5.31
CA ASP A 75 -10.91 7.27 5.12
C ASP A 75 -11.06 6.78 3.68
N LEU A 76 -12.04 5.90 3.44
CA LEU A 76 -12.32 5.36 2.12
C LEU A 76 -12.66 6.47 1.11
N LYS A 77 -13.39 7.51 1.53
CA LYS A 77 -13.85 8.57 0.64
C LYS A 77 -12.67 9.38 0.09
N SER A 78 -11.70 9.72 0.92
CA SER A 78 -10.47 10.41 0.54
C SER A 78 -9.57 9.51 -0.32
N PHE A 79 -9.50 8.22 -0.03
CA PHE A 79 -8.78 7.25 -0.86
C PHE A 79 -9.37 7.12 -2.28
N LEU A 80 -10.69 7.02 -2.38
CA LEU A 80 -11.38 6.94 -3.67
C LEU A 80 -11.16 8.19 -4.54
N ARG A 81 -11.04 9.38 -3.94
CA ARG A 81 -10.72 10.62 -4.67
C ARG A 81 -9.31 10.62 -5.26
N LEU A 82 -8.38 9.87 -4.68
CA LEU A 82 -7.00 9.73 -5.17
C LEU A 82 -6.86 8.62 -6.22
N SER A 83 -7.82 7.70 -6.25
CA SER A 83 -7.83 6.54 -7.16
C SER A 83 -8.71 6.76 -8.40
N ALA A 84 -9.30 7.95 -8.52
CA ALA A 84 -10.14 8.38 -9.64
C ALA A 84 -9.30 9.00 -10.76
#